data_AF-H6QR16-F1
#
_entry.id   AF-H6QR16-F1
#
_cell.length_a   1.000
_cell.length_b   1.000
_cell.length_c   1.000
_cell.angle_alpha   90.00
_cell.angle_beta   90.00
_cell.angle_gamma   90.00
#
_symmetry.space_group_name_H-M   'P 1'
#
loop_
_entity.id
_entity.type
_entity.pdbx_description
1 polymer ?
#
loop_
_entity_poly.entity_id
_entity_poly.type
_entity_poly.pdbx_seq_one_letter_code
_entity_poly.pdbx_strand_id
1 'polypeptide(L)'
;MMELEDVKPTLSTIELAFNFAAFSMLWRSYRISFSVAFQMAVFQHARVIPEEKLRVLMRFADNDPRKREVIGAFYGSMLSKKEASSYDAHSFQKAMRVILLKQFQFEMFDSPTITNFMKQTSGQEYFMLSEFVKLCQEVGPSMIKQPDLFWKQLEAASVQDDIQPLMKTYHKVCQYFRNGVPMDKAFEYYELVASIVLELKQLEQTETKKIRSENFNKLSKVTSNQKGTVDKEIKLESQDDEEKIIREKAERVIRDKFNLAMNYAEEFQMEPRSKSSRGVFRPTPRARRDQLQEIALLFRDLLTPRSVVDELDEVQHKISQEVSNARLPVVIRNKAMTFAVIVQHEITIPTAQRNLPEDASSQSAGRYGMFWSSKLSDAFGKAQEEGKLSTDDALLSSTPSLQNNQDIWDGIKSTIEREFGAISSANAENLIGCLKRVETYILRREISHRISHVMRKASDSEKIVALEWVQAKLDELQASPQQFIKPKEFEKLRQTLNLIKKHSKKGPSTVIWEQRISPKISELSIDLAMVLDEIFADLPYQFVADVIHK
;
A
#
# COMPACT_ATOMS: atom_id res chain seq x y z
N MET A 1 -11.40 23.84 -30.88
CA MET A 1 -11.71 23.59 -29.45
C MET A 1 -12.30 24.89 -28.94
N MET A 2 -13.46 24.84 -28.30
CA MET A 2 -14.07 26.01 -27.68
C MET A 2 -13.35 26.23 -26.35
N GLU A 3 -12.72 27.39 -26.15
CA GLU A 3 -12.08 27.73 -24.88
C GLU A 3 -13.18 28.03 -23.85
N LEU A 4 -12.95 27.71 -22.57
CA LEU A 4 -13.93 27.91 -21.48
C LEU A 4 -14.39 29.37 -21.37
N GLU A 5 -13.60 30.31 -21.88
CA GLU A 5 -13.89 31.75 -21.92
C GLU A 5 -15.01 32.13 -22.91
N ASP A 6 -15.34 31.27 -23.89
CA ASP A 6 -16.37 31.53 -24.90
C ASP A 6 -17.79 31.11 -24.44
N VAL A 7 -17.91 30.42 -23.31
CA VAL A 7 -19.20 29.93 -22.79
C VAL A 7 -19.86 31.02 -21.95
N LYS A 8 -20.76 31.80 -22.55
CA LYS A 8 -21.60 32.73 -21.78
C LYS A 8 -22.48 31.94 -20.80
N PRO A 9 -22.39 32.18 -19.47
CA PRO A 9 -23.19 31.47 -18.50
C PRO A 9 -24.67 31.79 -18.73
N THR A 10 -25.47 30.76 -19.01
CA THR A 10 -26.93 30.87 -19.06
C THR A 10 -27.49 30.71 -17.65
N LEU A 11 -28.74 31.14 -17.42
CA LEU A 11 -29.44 30.89 -16.15
C LEU A 11 -29.39 29.40 -15.78
N SER A 12 -29.61 28.50 -16.75
CA SER A 12 -29.55 27.06 -16.54
C SER A 12 -28.14 26.56 -16.18
N THR A 13 -27.09 27.16 -16.75
CA THR A 13 -25.69 26.83 -16.40
C THR A 13 -25.36 27.29 -14.97
N ILE A 14 -25.87 28.45 -14.58
CA ILE A 14 -25.72 29.00 -13.22
C ILE A 14 -26.48 28.13 -12.21
N GLU A 15 -27.74 27.77 -12.48
CA GLU A 15 -28.54 26.87 -11.64
C GLU A 15 -27.89 25.49 -11.49
N LEU A 16 -27.36 24.92 -12.57
CA LEU A 16 -26.63 23.66 -12.52
C LEU A 16 -25.37 23.77 -11.66
N ALA A 17 -24.61 24.87 -11.77
CA ALA A 17 -23.43 25.11 -10.95
C ALA A 17 -23.79 25.24 -9.45
N PHE A 18 -24.86 25.96 -9.11
CA PHE A 18 -25.36 26.05 -7.73
C PHE A 18 -25.82 24.69 -7.20
N ASN A 19 -26.57 23.92 -7.99
CA ASN A 19 -27.02 22.59 -7.60
C ASN A 19 -25.84 21.62 -7.41
N PHE A 20 -24.84 21.67 -8.29
CA PHE A 20 -23.62 20.87 -8.17
C PHE A 20 -22.80 21.24 -6.94
N ALA A 21 -22.63 22.54 -6.67
CA ALA A 21 -21.96 23.02 -5.46
C ALA A 21 -22.70 22.61 -4.19
N ALA A 22 -24.03 22.76 -4.15
CA ALA A 22 -24.86 22.33 -3.03
C ALA A 22 -24.78 20.81 -2.79
N PHE A 23 -24.83 20.01 -3.86
CA PHE A 23 -24.66 18.57 -3.79
C PHE A 23 -23.26 18.18 -3.29
N SER A 24 -22.20 18.83 -3.80
CA SER A 24 -20.82 18.60 -3.36
C SER A 24 -20.63 18.91 -1.87
N MET A 25 -21.19 20.04 -1.39
CA MET A 25 -21.18 20.42 0.03
C MET A 25 -21.92 19.40 0.89
N LEU A 26 -23.12 18.99 0.48
CA LEU A 26 -23.91 17.99 1.20
C LEU A 26 -23.18 16.64 1.27
N TRP A 27 -22.59 16.21 0.14
CA TRP A 27 -21.80 14.98 0.06
C TRP A 27 -20.56 15.02 0.96
N ARG A 28 -19.85 16.17 1.02
CA ARG A 28 -18.69 16.34 1.92
C ARG A 28 -19.11 16.32 3.39
N SER A 29 -20.17 17.04 3.75
CA SER A 29 -20.73 17.05 5.12
C SER A 29 -21.14 15.64 5.57
N TYR A 30 -21.72 14.86 4.65
CA TYR A 30 -22.08 13.47 4.87
C TYR A 30 -20.84 12.58 5.15
N ARG A 31 -19.80 12.66 4.30
CA ARG A 31 -18.56 11.90 4.49
C ARG A 31 -17.89 12.20 5.84
N ILE A 32 -17.91 13.47 6.25
CA ILE A 32 -17.37 13.88 7.55
C ILE A 32 -18.21 13.30 8.69
N SER A 33 -19.54 13.37 8.59
CA SER A 33 -20.44 12.77 9.59
C SER A 33 -20.15 11.29 9.83
N PHE A 34 -19.97 10.52 8.76
CA PHE A 34 -19.64 9.09 8.86
C PHE A 34 -18.23 8.85 9.41
N SER A 35 -17.26 9.69 9.04
CA SER A 35 -15.91 9.63 9.60
C SER A 35 -15.91 9.86 11.11
N VAL A 36 -16.66 10.88 11.58
CA VAL A 36 -16.81 11.16 13.02
C VAL A 36 -17.53 10.00 13.71
N ALA A 37 -18.62 9.48 13.15
CA ALA A 37 -19.34 8.33 13.71
C ALA A 37 -18.44 7.09 13.87
N PHE A 38 -17.62 6.78 12.86
CA PHE A 38 -16.63 5.71 12.94
C PHE A 38 -15.62 5.95 14.06
N GLN A 39 -15.06 7.16 14.15
CA GLN A 39 -14.07 7.51 15.17
C GLN A 39 -14.67 7.48 16.58
N MET A 40 -15.92 7.93 16.76
CA MET A 40 -16.63 7.84 18.04
C MET A 40 -16.77 6.38 18.48
N ALA A 41 -17.18 5.49 17.57
CA ALA A 41 -17.32 4.06 17.86
C ALA A 41 -15.99 3.41 18.24
N VAL A 42 -14.93 3.66 17.48
CA VAL A 42 -13.60 3.12 17.80
C VAL A 42 -13.09 3.72 19.10
N PHE A 43 -13.14 5.04 19.30
CA PHE A 43 -12.58 5.69 20.49
C PHE A 43 -13.26 5.26 21.78
N GLN A 44 -14.58 5.19 21.80
CA GLN A 44 -15.32 4.76 22.98
C GLN A 44 -15.02 3.31 23.37
N HIS A 45 -14.69 2.49 22.39
CA HIS A 45 -14.44 1.08 22.56
C HIS A 45 -12.97 0.71 22.31
N ALA A 46 -12.03 1.64 22.28
CA ALA A 46 -10.59 1.37 22.25
C ALA A 46 -10.01 1.84 23.59
N ARG A 47 -9.21 1.00 24.25
CA ARG A 47 -8.90 1.05 25.70
C ARG A 47 -8.06 2.23 26.20
N VAL A 48 -8.09 3.42 25.58
CA VAL A 48 -7.21 4.51 25.98
C VAL A 48 -7.93 5.86 25.94
N ILE A 49 -8.34 6.35 27.12
CA ILE A 49 -8.54 7.79 27.36
C ILE A 49 -7.33 8.28 28.17
N PRO A 50 -6.26 8.77 27.54
CA PRO A 50 -5.22 9.45 28.28
C PRO A 50 -5.59 10.93 28.33
N GLU A 51 -5.96 11.39 29.53
CA GLU A 51 -6.27 12.80 29.84
C GLU A 51 -5.16 13.78 29.36
N GLU A 52 -3.92 13.30 29.22
CA GLU A 52 -2.74 14.05 28.75
C GLU A 52 -2.73 14.40 27.24
N LYS A 53 -3.58 13.79 26.40
CA LYS A 53 -3.43 13.92 24.93
C LYS A 53 -4.19 15.07 24.26
N LEU A 54 -5.01 15.86 24.98
CA LEU A 54 -5.65 17.05 24.37
C LEU A 54 -4.62 18.09 23.87
N ARG A 55 -3.53 18.29 24.60
CA ARG A 55 -2.45 19.20 24.18
C ARG A 55 -1.75 18.72 22.91
N VAL A 56 -1.57 17.41 22.76
CA VAL A 56 -1.02 16.80 21.53
C VAL A 56 -2.01 16.94 20.38
N LEU A 57 -3.28 16.67 20.64
CA LEU A 57 -4.39 16.83 19.71
C LEU A 57 -4.48 18.24 19.12
N MET A 58 -4.38 19.26 19.99
CA MET A 58 -4.44 20.66 19.58
C MET A 58 -3.29 21.07 18.65
N ARG A 59 -2.17 20.35 18.64
CA ARG A 59 -1.07 20.59 17.68
C ARG A 59 -1.47 20.27 16.24
N PHE A 60 -2.41 19.33 16.02
CA PHE A 60 -2.92 18.99 14.69
C PHE A 60 -3.95 19.98 14.15
N ALA A 61 -4.39 20.93 14.98
CA ALA A 61 -5.28 22.00 14.54
C ALA A 61 -4.54 23.13 13.81
N ASP A 62 -3.21 23.13 13.80
CA ASP A 62 -2.37 24.22 13.34
C ASP A 62 -2.85 25.56 13.96
N ASN A 63 -2.90 26.62 13.14
CA ASN A 63 -3.48 27.92 13.48
C ASN A 63 -4.96 28.06 13.08
N ASP A 64 -5.67 26.99 12.69
CA ASP A 64 -7.09 27.08 12.31
C ASP A 64 -7.99 26.97 13.56
N PRO A 65 -8.70 28.04 13.95
CA PRO A 65 -9.58 28.04 15.12
C PRO A 65 -10.75 27.05 14.99
N ARG A 66 -11.23 26.77 13.78
CA ARG A 66 -12.34 25.83 13.53
C ARG A 66 -11.88 24.39 13.79
N LYS A 67 -10.65 24.04 13.42
CA LYS A 67 -10.06 22.74 13.74
C LYS A 67 -9.94 22.54 15.25
N ARG A 68 -9.52 23.58 15.99
CA ARG A 68 -9.44 23.54 17.46
C ARG A 68 -10.80 23.32 18.11
N GLU A 69 -11.83 24.02 17.62
CA GLU A 69 -13.21 23.86 18.09
C GLU A 69 -13.72 22.43 17.89
N VAL A 70 -13.56 21.87 16.68
CA VAL A 70 -13.99 20.50 16.36
C VAL A 70 -13.25 19.45 17.20
N ILE A 71 -11.93 19.59 17.38
CA ILE A 71 -11.14 18.69 18.26
C ILE A 71 -11.64 18.78 19.70
N GLY A 72 -11.82 20.00 20.22
CA GLY A 72 -12.28 20.23 21.58
C GLY A 72 -13.68 19.66 21.81
N ALA A 73 -14.59 19.88 20.86
CA ALA A 73 -15.95 19.36 20.86
C ALA A 73 -15.97 17.82 20.85
N PHE A 74 -15.16 17.19 20.00
CA PHE A 74 -15.04 15.74 19.93
C PHE A 74 -14.49 15.18 21.25
N TYR A 75 -13.35 15.69 21.70
CA TYR A 75 -12.70 15.22 22.93
C TYR A 75 -13.58 15.41 24.16
N GLY A 76 -14.24 16.57 24.30
CA GLY A 76 -15.20 16.82 25.37
C GLY A 76 -16.41 15.89 25.33
N SER A 77 -16.93 15.60 24.13
CA SER A 77 -18.01 14.63 23.95
C SER A 77 -17.59 13.23 24.40
N MET A 78 -16.37 12.81 24.09
CA MET A 78 -15.84 11.50 24.50
C MET A 78 -15.59 11.41 26.01
N LEU A 79 -15.00 12.45 26.63
CA LEU A 79 -14.75 12.47 28.09
C LEU A 79 -16.04 12.46 28.91
N SER A 80 -17.09 13.12 28.43
CA SER A 80 -18.37 13.21 29.15
C SER A 80 -19.07 11.86 29.32
N LYS A 81 -18.75 10.88 28.46
CA LYS A 81 -19.22 9.49 28.54
C LYS A 81 -18.13 8.64 29.20
N LYS A 82 -18.13 8.58 30.55
CA LYS A 82 -17.31 7.62 31.30
C LYS A 82 -17.56 6.18 30.83
N GLU A 83 -16.52 5.36 30.97
CA GLU A 83 -16.39 3.98 30.54
C GLU A 83 -17.71 3.17 30.58
N ALA A 84 -18.02 2.52 29.46
CA ALA A 84 -18.97 1.40 29.29
C ALA A 84 -20.44 1.64 28.85
N SER A 85 -20.94 2.87 28.62
CA SER A 85 -22.29 3.04 28.03
C SER A 85 -22.25 3.56 26.60
N SER A 86 -22.62 2.73 25.61
CA SER A 86 -22.79 3.13 24.20
C SER A 86 -23.64 4.40 24.09
N TYR A 87 -23.43 5.21 23.05
CA TYR A 87 -24.34 6.31 22.77
C TYR A 87 -25.71 5.73 22.42
N ASP A 88 -26.76 6.18 23.10
CA ASP A 88 -28.12 6.07 22.57
C ASP A 88 -28.29 7.09 21.43
N ALA A 89 -29.35 6.95 20.63
CA ALA A 89 -29.60 7.79 19.47
C ALA A 89 -29.66 9.30 19.81
N HIS A 90 -30.24 9.66 20.96
CA HIS A 90 -30.40 11.06 21.36
C HIS A 90 -29.05 11.66 21.76
N SER A 91 -28.30 10.96 22.62
CA SER A 91 -26.95 11.33 23.05
C SER A 91 -25.98 11.41 21.88
N PHE A 92 -26.09 10.49 20.91
CA PHE A 92 -25.30 10.50 19.68
C PHE A 92 -25.60 11.75 18.84
N GLN A 93 -26.87 12.03 18.57
CA GLN A 93 -27.27 13.20 17.80
C GLN A 93 -26.83 14.50 18.48
N LYS A 94 -26.91 14.57 19.82
CA LYS A 94 -26.42 15.71 20.59
C LYS A 94 -24.91 15.89 20.41
N ALA A 95 -24.13 14.82 20.54
CA ALA A 95 -22.67 14.87 20.32
C ALA A 95 -22.33 15.28 18.89
N MET A 96 -22.99 14.67 17.89
CA MET A 96 -22.77 14.99 16.47
C MET A 96 -23.05 16.45 16.14
N ARG A 97 -24.11 17.06 16.71
CA ARG A 97 -24.41 18.49 16.53
C ARG A 97 -23.37 19.42 17.13
N VAL A 98 -22.68 18.98 18.19
CA VAL A 98 -21.62 19.76 18.85
C VAL A 98 -20.30 19.62 18.11
N ILE A 99 -20.02 18.44 17.55
CA ILE A 99 -18.77 18.13 16.84
C ILE A 99 -18.76 18.69 15.41
N LEU A 100 -19.88 18.54 14.70
CA LEU A 100 -19.97 18.92 13.29
C LEU A 100 -20.23 20.42 13.14
N LEU A 101 -19.44 21.06 12.28
CA LEU A 101 -19.71 22.41 11.81
C LEU A 101 -21.02 22.47 11.00
N LYS A 102 -21.54 23.67 10.76
CA LYS A 102 -22.73 23.84 9.92
C LYS A 102 -22.42 23.38 8.48
N GLN A 103 -23.42 22.84 7.77
CA GLN A 103 -23.27 22.23 6.43
C GLN A 103 -22.51 23.11 5.41
N PHE A 104 -22.64 24.43 5.49
CA PHE A 104 -21.98 25.39 4.58
C PHE A 104 -20.56 25.81 5.00
N GLN A 105 -20.07 25.34 6.15
CA GLN A 105 -18.71 25.64 6.65
C GLN A 105 -17.69 24.57 6.23
N PHE A 106 -18.12 23.52 5.53
CA PHE A 106 -17.26 22.39 5.14
C PHE A 106 -16.50 22.60 3.82
N GLU A 107 -16.72 23.70 3.08
CA GLU A 107 -16.06 23.95 1.77
C GLU A 107 -14.51 23.90 1.82
N MET A 108 -13.91 24.12 2.99
CA MET A 108 -12.45 24.05 3.19
C MET A 108 -12.02 23.10 4.31
N PHE A 109 -12.93 22.32 4.87
CA PHE A 109 -12.62 21.45 5.99
C PHE A 109 -12.30 20.05 5.48
N ASP A 110 -11.02 19.79 5.25
CA ASP A 110 -10.54 18.43 5.49
C ASP A 110 -10.71 18.20 6.99
N SER A 111 -11.26 17.05 7.39
CA SER A 111 -11.32 16.65 8.81
C SER A 111 -10.15 15.68 9.09
N PRO A 112 -8.88 16.13 9.13
CA PRO A 112 -7.74 15.28 9.45
C PRO A 112 -7.59 15.07 10.97
N THR A 113 -8.39 15.77 11.78
CA THR A 113 -7.99 16.17 13.13
C THR A 113 -8.07 15.08 14.19
N ILE A 114 -8.75 13.96 13.91
CA ILE A 114 -8.87 12.83 14.84
C ILE A 114 -8.27 11.55 14.26
N THR A 115 -8.16 11.40 12.94
CA THR A 115 -7.47 10.25 12.33
C THR A 115 -6.04 10.14 12.85
N ASN A 116 -5.30 11.26 12.92
CA ASN A 116 -3.93 11.31 13.46
C ASN A 116 -3.86 10.99 14.95
N PHE A 117 -4.92 11.26 15.70
CA PHE A 117 -5.04 10.89 17.09
C PHE A 117 -5.37 9.42 17.30
N MET A 118 -6.36 8.91 16.56
CA MET A 118 -6.71 7.49 16.55
C MET A 118 -5.50 6.64 16.14
N LYS A 119 -4.72 7.13 15.17
CA LYS A 119 -3.42 6.60 14.78
C LYS A 119 -2.43 6.49 15.97
N GLN A 120 -2.41 7.46 16.89
CA GLN A 120 -1.51 7.49 18.05
C GLN A 120 -2.04 6.77 19.30
N THR A 121 -3.36 6.57 19.44
CA THR A 121 -3.96 5.95 20.63
C THR A 121 -4.42 4.52 20.40
N SER A 122 -4.94 4.22 19.22
CA SER A 122 -5.60 2.95 18.86
C SER A 122 -5.31 2.60 17.39
N GLY A 123 -4.09 2.89 16.92
CA GLY A 123 -3.78 2.98 15.49
C GLY A 123 -4.01 1.70 14.73
N GLN A 124 -3.71 0.55 15.34
CA GLN A 124 -3.90 -0.76 14.71
C GLN A 124 -5.38 -1.13 14.57
N GLU A 125 -6.16 -1.04 15.66
CA GLU A 125 -7.61 -1.34 15.66
C GLU A 125 -8.34 -0.41 14.67
N TYR A 126 -8.06 0.89 14.74
CA TYR A 126 -8.61 1.89 13.83
C TYR A 126 -8.29 1.53 12.37
N PHE A 127 -7.03 1.20 12.06
CA PHE A 127 -6.62 0.92 10.70
C PHE A 127 -7.25 -0.37 10.17
N MET A 128 -7.19 -1.46 10.95
CA MET A 128 -7.78 -2.75 10.58
C MET A 128 -9.29 -2.61 10.30
N LEU A 129 -10.02 -1.91 11.17
CA LEU A 129 -11.44 -1.64 10.99
C LEU A 129 -11.72 -0.73 9.79
N SER A 130 -10.88 0.29 9.57
CA SER A 130 -11.06 1.20 8.44
C SER A 130 -10.88 0.48 7.10
N GLU A 131 -9.90 -0.44 7.03
CA GLU A 131 -9.65 -1.26 5.86
C GLU A 131 -10.81 -2.22 5.58
N PHE A 132 -11.31 -2.87 6.63
CA PHE A 132 -12.49 -3.73 6.56
C PHE A 132 -13.72 -3.05 6.00
N VAL A 133 -14.05 -1.90 6.60
CA VAL A 133 -15.29 -1.21 6.31
C VAL A 133 -15.19 -0.60 4.92
N LYS A 134 -14.01 -0.07 4.54
CA LYS A 134 -13.75 0.40 3.19
C LYS A 134 -13.90 -0.74 2.17
N LEU A 135 -13.36 -1.92 2.45
CA LEU A 135 -13.55 -3.08 1.59
C LEU A 135 -15.03 -3.44 1.46
N CYS A 136 -15.75 -3.57 2.58
CA CYS A 136 -17.17 -3.91 2.58
C CYS A 136 -18.04 -2.85 1.89
N GLN A 137 -17.65 -1.58 1.95
CA GLN A 137 -18.31 -0.50 1.19
C GLN A 137 -18.16 -0.73 -0.32
N GLU A 138 -16.98 -1.17 -0.76
CA GLU A 138 -16.66 -1.41 -2.16
C GLU A 138 -17.32 -2.69 -2.70
N VAL A 139 -17.21 -3.80 -1.97
CA VAL A 139 -17.68 -5.11 -2.45
C VAL A 139 -19.09 -5.46 -2.01
N GLY A 140 -19.60 -4.86 -0.93
CA GLY A 140 -20.88 -5.16 -0.29
C GLY A 140 -22.08 -5.22 -1.23
N PRO A 141 -22.31 -4.21 -2.10
CA PRO A 141 -23.40 -4.24 -3.08
C PRO A 141 -23.38 -5.44 -4.03
N SER A 142 -22.19 -5.98 -4.33
CA SER A 142 -22.02 -7.15 -5.18
C SER A 142 -22.08 -8.47 -4.39
N MET A 143 -21.51 -8.48 -3.20
CA MET A 143 -21.41 -9.64 -2.33
C MET A 143 -22.77 -10.06 -1.79
N ILE A 144 -23.63 -9.11 -1.39
CA ILE A 144 -24.93 -9.43 -0.81
C ILE A 144 -25.92 -10.02 -1.82
N LYS A 145 -25.63 -9.91 -3.13
CA LYS A 145 -26.43 -10.55 -4.19
C LYS A 145 -26.17 -12.06 -4.28
N GLN A 146 -25.18 -12.58 -3.57
CA GLN A 146 -24.93 -14.02 -3.51
C GLN A 146 -26.06 -14.73 -2.75
N PRO A 147 -26.42 -15.97 -3.15
CA PRO A 147 -27.53 -16.71 -2.54
C PRO A 147 -27.22 -17.07 -1.08
N ASP A 148 -28.23 -17.29 -0.25
CA ASP A 148 -28.05 -17.70 1.16
C ASP A 148 -27.12 -18.90 1.37
N LEU A 149 -27.12 -19.83 0.40
CA LEU A 149 -26.22 -20.99 0.41
C LEU A 149 -24.74 -20.57 0.40
N PHE A 150 -24.38 -19.48 -0.29
CA PHE A 150 -23.04 -18.92 -0.32
C PHE A 150 -22.59 -18.55 1.11
N TRP A 151 -23.41 -17.77 1.81
CA TRP A 151 -23.10 -17.31 3.17
C TRP A 151 -23.04 -18.47 4.16
N LYS A 152 -23.97 -19.43 4.08
CA LYS A 152 -23.95 -20.63 4.91
C LYS A 152 -22.69 -21.47 4.73
N GLN A 153 -22.21 -21.60 3.49
CA GLN A 153 -20.99 -22.37 3.20
C GLN A 153 -19.74 -21.64 3.69
N LEU A 154 -19.70 -20.32 3.53
CA LEU A 154 -18.60 -19.48 4.00
C LEU A 154 -18.51 -19.47 5.54
N GLU A 155 -19.66 -19.39 6.23
CA GLU A 155 -19.76 -19.53 7.68
C GLU A 155 -19.39 -20.93 8.19
N ALA A 156 -19.68 -21.99 7.41
CA ALA A 156 -19.31 -23.35 7.77
C ALA A 156 -17.79 -23.59 7.61
N ALA A 157 -17.20 -23.11 6.52
CA ALA A 157 -15.76 -23.24 6.27
C ALA A 157 -14.92 -22.44 7.28
N SER A 158 -15.41 -21.27 7.71
CA SER A 158 -14.72 -20.40 8.68
C SER A 158 -14.65 -20.96 10.10
N VAL A 159 -15.35 -22.06 10.42
CA VAL A 159 -15.24 -22.73 11.72
C VAL A 159 -13.86 -23.36 11.90
N GLN A 160 -13.29 -23.95 10.84
CA GLN A 160 -12.02 -24.67 10.92
C GLN A 160 -10.84 -23.75 11.26
N ASP A 161 -10.89 -22.50 10.76
CA ASP A 161 -9.86 -21.48 10.99
C ASP A 161 -10.19 -20.55 12.17
N ASP A 162 -11.30 -20.81 12.87
CA ASP A 162 -11.77 -20.00 14.01
C ASP A 162 -11.94 -18.51 13.62
N ILE A 163 -12.53 -18.28 12.45
CA ILE A 163 -12.86 -16.94 11.90
C ILE A 163 -14.37 -16.74 11.69
N GLN A 164 -15.20 -17.69 12.13
CA GLN A 164 -16.66 -17.60 11.96
C GLN A 164 -17.26 -16.28 12.50
N PRO A 165 -16.86 -15.76 13.69
CA PRO A 165 -17.35 -14.47 14.16
C PRO A 165 -17.08 -13.35 13.16
N LEU A 166 -15.84 -13.24 12.67
CA LEU A 166 -15.44 -12.25 11.66
C LEU A 166 -16.20 -12.41 10.35
N MET A 167 -16.53 -13.64 9.97
CA MET A 167 -17.31 -13.90 8.75
C MET A 167 -18.77 -13.41 8.89
N LYS A 168 -19.38 -13.61 10.06
CA LYS A 168 -20.71 -13.06 10.38
C LYS A 168 -20.68 -11.54 10.41
N THR A 169 -19.63 -10.95 10.99
CA THR A 169 -19.37 -9.51 10.95
C THR A 169 -19.31 -9.02 9.50
N TYR A 170 -18.52 -9.68 8.64
CA TYR A 170 -18.36 -9.32 7.24
C TYR A 170 -19.70 -9.34 6.49
N HIS A 171 -20.50 -10.38 6.69
CA HIS A 171 -21.84 -10.48 6.12
C HIS A 171 -22.74 -9.31 6.59
N LYS A 172 -22.74 -9.00 7.90
CA LYS A 172 -23.51 -7.89 8.48
C LYS A 172 -23.12 -6.53 7.89
N VAL A 173 -21.82 -6.27 7.72
CA VAL A 173 -21.33 -5.01 7.13
C VAL A 173 -21.66 -4.94 5.64
N CYS A 174 -21.50 -6.02 4.89
CA CYS A 174 -21.94 -6.07 3.48
C CYS A 174 -23.45 -5.80 3.34
N GLN A 175 -24.26 -6.33 4.26
CA GLN A 175 -25.70 -6.11 4.27
C GLN A 175 -26.06 -4.64 4.56
N TYR A 176 -25.31 -3.96 5.43
CA TYR A 176 -25.45 -2.53 5.67
C TYR A 176 -25.21 -1.72 4.39
N PHE A 177 -24.17 -2.05 3.62
CA PHE A 177 -23.81 -1.39 2.37
C PHE A 177 -24.50 -1.96 1.11
N ARG A 178 -25.59 -2.73 1.26
CA ARG A 178 -26.27 -3.38 0.12
C ARG A 178 -26.69 -2.42 -1.01
N ASN A 179 -27.02 -1.18 -0.65
CA ASN A 179 -27.45 -0.13 -1.57
C ASN A 179 -26.39 0.99 -1.70
N GLY A 180 -25.13 0.67 -1.38
CA GLY A 180 -24.08 1.65 -1.21
C GLY A 180 -24.15 2.32 0.17
N VAL A 181 -23.54 3.50 0.25
CA VAL A 181 -23.30 4.24 1.50
C VAL A 181 -24.54 5.09 1.86
N PRO A 182 -25.26 4.80 2.97
CA PRO A 182 -26.58 5.40 3.24
C PRO A 182 -26.52 6.83 3.81
N MET A 183 -27.21 7.79 3.17
CA MET A 183 -27.07 9.24 3.42
C MET A 183 -27.48 9.77 4.82
N ASP A 184 -28.26 9.03 5.59
CA ASP A 184 -28.88 9.52 6.84
C ASP A 184 -28.73 8.55 8.03
N LYS A 185 -27.86 7.55 7.91
CA LYS A 185 -27.74 6.45 8.88
C LYS A 185 -26.46 6.48 9.71
N ALA A 186 -26.01 7.68 10.09
CA ALA A 186 -24.77 7.85 10.81
C ALA A 186 -24.79 7.17 12.21
N PHE A 187 -25.96 7.09 12.85
CA PHE A 187 -26.11 6.43 14.14
C PHE A 187 -26.04 4.91 13.99
N GLU A 188 -26.78 4.34 13.03
CA GLU A 188 -26.75 2.90 12.74
C GLU A 188 -25.36 2.46 12.26
N TYR A 189 -24.65 3.34 11.55
CA TYR A 189 -23.25 3.12 11.22
C TYR A 189 -22.35 3.10 12.47
N TYR A 190 -22.54 4.04 13.40
CA TYR A 190 -21.85 4.03 14.69
C TYR A 190 -22.12 2.73 15.46
N GLU A 191 -23.38 2.29 15.56
CA GLU A 191 -23.76 1.04 16.24
C GLU A 191 -23.13 -0.18 15.56
N LEU A 192 -23.12 -0.20 14.23
CA LEU A 192 -22.46 -1.24 13.45
C LEU A 192 -20.98 -1.29 13.81
N VAL A 193 -20.25 -0.18 13.69
CA VAL A 193 -18.81 -0.13 13.98
C VAL A 193 -18.52 -0.50 15.44
N ALA A 194 -19.32 0.00 16.39
CA ALA A 194 -19.18 -0.34 17.81
C ALA A 194 -19.35 -1.84 18.05
N SER A 195 -20.31 -2.49 17.38
CA SER A 195 -20.49 -3.94 17.47
C SER A 195 -19.27 -4.72 16.95
N ILE A 196 -18.64 -4.26 15.87
CA ILE A 196 -17.42 -4.88 15.33
C ILE A 196 -16.27 -4.75 16.34
N VAL A 197 -16.08 -3.56 16.91
CA VAL A 197 -15.00 -3.33 17.90
C VAL A 197 -15.17 -4.24 19.12
N LEU A 198 -16.41 -4.42 19.60
CA LEU A 198 -16.69 -5.32 20.72
C LEU A 198 -16.41 -6.79 20.38
N GLU A 199 -16.77 -7.25 19.19
CA GLU A 199 -16.45 -8.60 18.71
C GLU A 199 -14.93 -8.81 18.59
N LEU A 200 -14.20 -7.84 18.05
CA LEU A 200 -12.74 -7.89 17.97
C LEU A 200 -12.09 -8.00 19.35
N LYS A 201 -12.57 -7.24 20.32
CA LYS A 201 -12.09 -7.33 21.71
C LYS A 201 -12.31 -8.70 22.34
N GLN A 202 -13.45 -9.32 22.07
CA GLN A 202 -13.74 -10.67 22.56
C GLN A 202 -12.81 -11.71 21.92
N LEU A 203 -12.56 -11.58 20.61
CA LEU A 203 -11.60 -12.42 19.89
C LEU A 203 -10.19 -12.22 20.43
N GLU A 204 -9.73 -10.98 20.59
CA GLU A 204 -8.41 -10.65 21.14
C GLU A 204 -8.22 -11.23 22.54
N GLN A 205 -9.21 -11.10 23.43
CA GLN A 205 -9.17 -11.70 24.77
C GLN A 205 -9.09 -13.23 24.72
N THR A 206 -9.79 -13.84 23.77
CA THR A 206 -9.80 -15.30 23.60
C THR A 206 -8.43 -15.80 23.10
N GLU A 207 -7.87 -15.14 22.08
CA GLU A 207 -6.54 -15.48 21.54
C GLU A 207 -5.42 -15.20 22.55
N THR A 208 -5.49 -14.09 23.27
CA THR A 208 -4.54 -13.76 24.34
C THR A 208 -4.51 -14.86 25.41
N LYS A 209 -5.68 -15.38 25.80
CA LYS A 209 -5.77 -16.50 26.76
C LYS A 209 -5.16 -17.78 26.20
N LYS A 210 -5.42 -18.11 24.91
CA LYS A 210 -4.82 -19.28 24.24
C LYS A 210 -3.28 -19.17 24.20
N ILE A 211 -2.75 -18.05 23.73
CA ILE A 211 -1.30 -17.78 23.64
C ILE A 211 -0.65 -17.89 25.02
N ARG A 212 -1.26 -17.28 26.04
CA ARG A 212 -0.78 -17.36 27.42
C ARG A 212 -0.72 -18.81 27.91
N SER A 213 -1.79 -19.60 27.66
CA SER A 213 -1.82 -21.02 28.07
C SER A 213 -0.77 -21.89 27.34
N GLU A 214 -0.49 -21.62 26.07
CA GLU A 214 0.54 -22.33 25.31
C GLU A 214 1.95 -22.00 25.79
N ASN A 215 2.22 -20.73 26.14
CA ASN A 215 3.50 -20.32 26.72
C ASN A 215 3.73 -21.01 28.07
N PHE A 216 2.73 -21.04 28.96
CA PHE A 216 2.82 -21.77 30.23
C PHE A 216 3.14 -23.26 30.05
N ASN A 217 2.52 -23.90 29.05
CA ASN A 217 2.77 -25.32 28.73
C ASN A 217 4.16 -25.59 28.12
N LYS A 218 4.76 -24.61 27.44
CA LYS A 218 6.15 -24.69 26.95
C LYS A 218 7.14 -24.54 28.09
N LEU A 219 6.92 -23.59 29.01
CA LEU A 219 7.78 -23.43 30.19
C LEU A 219 7.76 -24.67 31.09
N SER A 220 6.59 -25.26 31.36
CA SER A 220 6.49 -26.45 32.23
C SER A 220 7.18 -27.71 31.65
N LYS A 221 7.23 -27.84 30.32
CA LYS A 221 7.97 -28.93 29.63
C LYS A 221 9.48 -28.73 29.62
N VAL A 222 9.97 -27.49 29.66
CA VAL A 222 11.41 -27.20 29.78
C VAL A 222 11.90 -27.53 31.18
N THR A 223 11.10 -27.23 32.22
CA THR A 223 11.43 -27.56 33.61
C THR A 223 11.42 -29.08 33.89
N SER A 224 10.67 -29.88 33.15
CA SER A 224 10.68 -31.35 33.31
C SER A 224 11.87 -32.04 32.63
N ASN A 225 12.49 -31.41 31.62
CA ASN A 225 13.59 -32.00 30.83
C ASN A 225 14.98 -31.53 31.25
N GLN A 226 15.10 -30.63 32.24
CA GLN A 226 16.38 -30.21 32.81
C GLN A 226 16.41 -30.46 34.33
N LYS A 227 16.36 -31.73 34.73
CA LYS A 227 17.02 -32.18 35.96
C LYS A 227 18.42 -32.66 35.60
N GLY A 228 19.33 -31.70 35.43
CA GLY A 228 20.72 -31.99 35.10
C GLY A 228 21.50 -30.72 34.76
N THR A 229 21.94 -30.03 35.81
CA THR A 229 23.16 -29.21 35.90
C THR A 229 23.44 -28.21 34.76
N VAL A 230 23.32 -26.92 35.08
CA VAL A 230 24.41 -25.92 35.10
C VAL A 230 23.78 -24.53 35.00
N ASP A 231 24.06 -23.72 36.02
CA ASP A 231 23.84 -22.29 36.08
C ASP A 231 24.30 -21.60 34.78
N LYS A 232 23.34 -21.16 33.98
CA LYS A 232 23.50 -20.02 33.09
C LYS A 232 22.29 -19.13 33.30
N GLU A 233 22.55 -17.95 33.85
CA GLU A 233 21.63 -16.83 33.95
C GLU A 233 20.88 -16.64 32.62
N ILE A 234 19.67 -17.19 32.54
CA ILE A 234 18.65 -16.69 31.63
C ILE A 234 18.11 -15.46 32.36
N LYS A 235 18.54 -14.28 31.91
CA LYS A 235 17.94 -13.00 32.32
C LYS A 235 16.42 -13.16 32.25
N LEU A 236 15.75 -13.17 33.40
CA LEU A 236 14.30 -13.05 33.45
C LEU A 236 13.95 -11.72 32.76
N GLU A 237 13.39 -11.81 31.55
CA GLU A 237 12.63 -10.71 30.95
C GLU A 237 11.61 -10.22 31.99
N SER A 238 11.47 -8.91 32.14
CA SER A 238 10.51 -8.36 33.11
C SER A 238 9.10 -8.86 32.77
N GLN A 239 8.21 -9.01 33.77
CA GLN A 239 6.81 -9.40 33.50
C GLN A 239 6.14 -8.49 32.46
N ASP A 240 6.59 -7.24 32.35
CA ASP A 240 6.14 -6.26 31.37
C ASP A 240 6.59 -6.62 29.92
N ASP A 241 7.78 -7.19 29.74
CA ASP A 241 8.28 -7.63 28.43
C ASP A 241 7.52 -8.87 27.94
N GLU A 242 7.21 -9.82 28.82
CA GLU A 242 6.43 -11.01 28.48
C GLU A 242 5.00 -10.63 28.06
N GLU A 243 4.35 -9.74 28.82
CA GLU A 243 2.99 -9.28 28.49
C GLU A 243 2.95 -8.49 27.17
N LYS A 244 4.00 -7.72 26.89
CA LYS A 244 4.16 -7.03 25.59
C LYS A 244 4.28 -8.02 24.44
N ILE A 245 5.11 -9.06 24.58
CA ILE A 245 5.27 -10.11 23.55
C ILE A 245 3.95 -10.86 23.31
N ILE A 246 3.22 -11.19 24.37
CA ILE A 246 1.91 -11.85 24.27
C ILE A 246 0.93 -10.97 23.50
N ARG A 247 0.89 -9.67 23.79
CA ARG A 247 0.02 -8.71 23.11
C ARG A 247 0.35 -8.60 21.62
N GLU A 248 1.62 -8.42 21.27
CA GLU A 248 2.05 -8.33 19.87
C GLU A 248 1.72 -9.62 19.08
N LYS A 249 1.81 -10.79 19.72
CA LYS A 249 1.38 -12.07 19.12
C LYS A 249 -0.14 -12.11 18.91
N ALA A 250 -0.92 -11.70 19.91
CA ALA A 250 -2.37 -11.66 19.80
C ALA A 250 -2.82 -10.72 18.68
N GLU A 251 -2.26 -9.51 18.62
CA GLU A 251 -2.50 -8.52 17.56
C GLU A 251 -2.23 -9.10 16.17
N ARG A 252 -1.10 -9.82 15.99
CA ARG A 252 -0.77 -10.50 14.72
C ARG A 252 -1.81 -11.56 14.36
N VAL A 253 -2.19 -12.42 15.30
CA VAL A 253 -3.19 -13.48 15.06
C VAL A 253 -4.54 -12.87 14.65
N ILE A 254 -4.97 -11.79 15.30
CA ILE A 254 -6.21 -11.09 14.94
C ILE A 254 -6.12 -10.52 13.53
N ARG A 255 -5.01 -9.86 13.17
CA ARG A 255 -4.77 -9.35 11.81
C ARG A 255 -4.82 -10.46 10.76
N ASP A 256 -4.21 -11.62 11.04
CA ASP A 256 -4.17 -12.76 10.13
C ASP A 256 -5.58 -13.35 9.92
N LYS A 257 -6.35 -13.52 10.99
CA LYS A 257 -7.75 -13.98 10.93
C LYS A 257 -8.63 -13.01 10.14
N PHE A 258 -8.39 -11.71 10.28
CA PHE A 258 -9.10 -10.67 9.56
C PHE A 258 -8.84 -10.71 8.05
N ASN A 259 -7.55 -10.81 7.69
CA ASN A 259 -7.11 -10.98 6.31
C ASN A 259 -7.71 -12.26 5.71
N LEU A 260 -7.76 -13.34 6.49
CA LEU A 260 -8.32 -14.61 6.05
C LEU A 260 -9.83 -14.50 5.76
N ALA A 261 -10.59 -13.86 6.65
CA ALA A 261 -12.03 -13.68 6.45
C ALA A 261 -12.35 -12.91 5.16
N MET A 262 -11.65 -11.79 4.91
CA MET A 262 -11.82 -11.00 3.69
C MET A 262 -11.44 -11.80 2.44
N ASN A 263 -10.30 -12.51 2.48
CA ASN A 263 -9.84 -13.33 1.34
C ASN A 263 -10.80 -14.49 1.05
N TYR A 264 -11.28 -15.21 2.06
CA TYR A 264 -12.24 -16.32 1.85
C TYR A 264 -13.51 -15.85 1.14
N ALA A 265 -14.06 -14.71 1.58
CA ALA A 265 -15.29 -14.19 1.02
C ALA A 265 -15.13 -13.85 -0.48
N GLU A 266 -14.07 -13.12 -0.84
CA GLU A 266 -13.83 -12.73 -2.22
C GLU A 266 -13.35 -13.88 -3.11
N GLU A 267 -12.49 -14.77 -2.60
CA GLU A 267 -12.04 -15.95 -3.32
C GLU A 267 -13.23 -16.84 -3.69
N PHE A 268 -14.14 -17.08 -2.75
CA PHE A 268 -15.33 -17.88 -3.01
C PHE A 268 -16.28 -17.20 -4.02
N GLN A 269 -16.36 -15.86 -4.02
CA GLN A 269 -17.14 -15.11 -5.01
C GLN A 269 -16.56 -15.27 -6.42
N MET A 270 -15.23 -15.30 -6.54
CA MET A 270 -14.51 -15.36 -7.83
C MET A 270 -14.37 -16.77 -8.40
N GLU A 271 -14.65 -17.81 -7.61
CA GLU A 271 -14.59 -19.21 -8.04
C GLU A 271 -15.53 -19.47 -9.23
N PRO A 272 -15.02 -20.05 -10.34
CA PRO A 272 -15.85 -20.38 -11.48
C PRO A 272 -16.88 -21.45 -11.09
N ARG A 273 -18.15 -21.07 -11.02
CA ARG A 273 -19.27 -21.98 -10.76
C ARG A 273 -19.49 -22.88 -11.99
N SER A 274 -18.77 -23.99 -12.07
CA SER A 274 -19.12 -25.03 -13.04
C SER A 274 -20.52 -25.59 -12.71
N LYS A 275 -21.30 -25.97 -13.73
CA LYS A 275 -22.64 -26.55 -13.54
C LYS A 275 -22.62 -27.84 -12.68
N SER A 276 -21.47 -28.50 -12.55
CA SER A 276 -21.25 -29.73 -11.78
C SER A 276 -20.67 -29.51 -10.37
N SER A 277 -20.24 -28.29 -10.02
CA SER A 277 -19.68 -27.94 -8.70
C SER A 277 -20.62 -27.04 -7.88
N ARG A 278 -21.92 -27.34 -7.91
CA ARG A 278 -22.83 -26.89 -6.84
C ARG A 278 -22.54 -27.74 -5.63
N GLY A 279 -21.65 -27.30 -4.74
CA GLY A 279 -21.26 -28.15 -3.62
C GLY A 279 -20.99 -27.39 -2.36
N VAL A 280 -19.76 -26.93 -2.20
CA VAL A 280 -19.22 -26.51 -0.91
C VAL A 280 -18.03 -25.60 -1.18
N PHE A 281 -17.95 -24.45 -0.51
CA PHE A 281 -16.72 -23.66 -0.47
C PHE A 281 -15.60 -24.49 0.19
N ARG A 282 -14.48 -24.64 -0.52
CA ARG A 282 -13.31 -25.35 0.02
C ARG A 282 -12.13 -24.39 -0.02
N PRO A 283 -11.65 -23.92 1.14
CA PRO A 283 -10.47 -23.09 1.20
C PRO A 283 -9.31 -23.72 0.42
N THR A 284 -8.76 -22.97 -0.52
CA THR A 284 -7.59 -23.39 -1.29
C THR A 284 -6.32 -23.25 -0.45
N PRO A 285 -5.22 -23.96 -0.80
CA PRO A 285 -3.94 -23.79 -0.12
C PRO A 285 -3.51 -22.32 -0.08
N ARG A 286 -3.09 -21.85 1.10
CA ARG A 286 -2.58 -20.48 1.29
C ARG A 286 -1.21 -20.32 0.63
N ALA A 287 -0.80 -19.08 0.44
CA ALA A 287 0.50 -18.73 -0.13
C ALA A 287 1.65 -19.42 0.62
N ARG A 288 2.58 -19.99 -0.15
CA ARG A 288 3.76 -20.64 0.41
C ARG A 288 4.82 -19.59 0.78
N ARG A 289 5.80 -19.99 1.60
CA ARG A 289 6.88 -19.09 2.06
C ARG A 289 7.74 -18.56 0.90
N ASP A 290 8.03 -19.40 -0.10
CA ASP A 290 8.74 -19.02 -1.33
C ASP A 290 7.98 -17.92 -2.09
N GLN A 291 6.67 -18.07 -2.23
CA GLN A 291 5.82 -17.09 -2.93
C GLN A 291 5.79 -15.75 -2.18
N LEU A 292 5.62 -15.77 -0.85
CA LEU A 292 5.63 -14.55 -0.03
C LEU A 292 7.00 -13.86 -0.07
N GLN A 293 8.08 -14.64 -0.05
CA GLN A 293 9.43 -14.12 -0.18
C GLN A 293 9.64 -13.48 -1.56
N GLU A 294 9.17 -14.11 -2.63
CA GLU A 294 9.25 -13.55 -3.98
C GLU A 294 8.47 -12.25 -4.13
N ILE A 295 7.25 -12.17 -3.57
CA ILE A 295 6.48 -10.92 -3.51
C ILE A 295 7.27 -9.83 -2.78
N ALA A 296 7.88 -10.17 -1.63
CA ALA A 296 8.68 -9.22 -0.87
C ALA A 296 9.93 -8.74 -1.63
N LEU A 297 10.63 -9.66 -2.31
CA LEU A 297 11.80 -9.32 -3.13
C LEU A 297 11.40 -8.37 -4.27
N LEU A 298 10.33 -8.70 -5.01
CA LEU A 298 9.86 -7.86 -6.10
C LEU A 298 9.45 -6.47 -5.61
N PHE A 299 8.71 -6.36 -4.52
CA PHE A 299 8.37 -5.04 -3.99
C PHE A 299 9.59 -4.25 -3.52
N ARG A 300 10.56 -4.90 -2.87
CA ARG A 300 11.82 -4.26 -2.50
C ARG A 300 12.52 -3.74 -3.76
N ASP A 301 12.71 -4.59 -4.75
CA ASP A 301 13.48 -4.27 -5.95
C ASP A 301 12.82 -3.14 -6.77
N LEU A 302 11.49 -3.13 -6.83
CA LEU A 302 10.71 -2.11 -7.51
C LEU A 302 10.68 -0.77 -6.76
N LEU A 303 10.48 -0.79 -5.44
CA LEU A 303 10.17 0.40 -4.64
C LEU A 303 11.38 0.97 -3.89
N THR A 304 12.53 0.30 -3.97
CA THR A 304 13.82 0.83 -3.48
C THR A 304 14.85 0.82 -4.62
N PRO A 305 14.60 1.54 -5.73
CA PRO A 305 15.41 1.45 -6.94
C PRO A 305 16.85 1.90 -6.71
N ARG A 306 17.75 1.37 -7.53
CA ARG A 306 19.20 1.59 -7.41
C ARG A 306 19.66 2.97 -7.83
N SER A 307 18.92 3.71 -8.67
CA SER A 307 19.48 4.89 -9.33
C SER A 307 18.60 6.14 -9.38
N VAL A 308 17.28 6.10 -9.14
CA VAL A 308 16.45 7.33 -9.24
C VAL A 308 15.23 7.29 -8.31
N VAL A 309 15.09 8.30 -7.44
CA VAL A 309 13.92 8.51 -6.56
C VAL A 309 12.78 9.20 -7.30
N ASP A 310 13.08 10.08 -8.27
CA ASP A 310 12.11 10.85 -9.07
C ASP A 310 11.15 9.96 -9.90
N GLU A 311 11.45 8.67 -10.03
CA GLU A 311 10.69 7.72 -10.85
C GLU A 311 9.79 6.80 -10.00
N LEU A 312 9.82 6.92 -8.67
CA LEU A 312 8.99 6.11 -7.77
C LEU A 312 7.49 6.32 -7.99
N ASP A 313 7.07 7.53 -8.38
CA ASP A 313 5.68 7.85 -8.71
C ASP A 313 5.20 7.02 -9.92
N GLU A 314 6.05 6.89 -10.93
CA GLU A 314 5.76 6.07 -12.11
C GLU A 314 5.71 4.58 -11.76
N VAL A 315 6.65 4.10 -10.94
CA VAL A 315 6.66 2.71 -10.47
C VAL A 315 5.38 2.39 -9.69
N GLN A 316 5.00 3.25 -8.73
CA GLN A 316 3.78 3.08 -7.95
C GLN A 316 2.54 3.10 -8.85
N HIS A 317 2.48 4.00 -9.82
CA HIS A 317 1.40 4.05 -10.79
C HIS A 317 1.32 2.76 -11.61
N LYS A 318 2.46 2.25 -12.08
CA LYS A 318 2.54 1.04 -12.90
C LYS A 318 2.16 -0.21 -12.12
N ILE A 319 2.59 -0.34 -10.86
CA ILE A 319 2.11 -1.39 -9.95
C ILE A 319 0.59 -1.32 -9.82
N SER A 320 0.06 -0.12 -9.56
CA SER A 320 -1.39 0.06 -9.36
C SER A 320 -2.19 -0.30 -10.61
N GLN A 321 -1.68 0.04 -11.80
CA GLN A 321 -2.29 -0.31 -13.07
C GLN A 321 -2.30 -1.83 -13.31
N GLU A 322 -1.15 -2.49 -13.17
CA GLU A 322 -1.02 -3.94 -13.41
C GLU A 322 -1.84 -4.77 -12.43
N VAL A 323 -1.90 -4.35 -11.17
CA VAL A 323 -2.69 -4.99 -10.12
C VAL A 323 -4.19 -4.75 -10.35
N SER A 324 -4.59 -3.53 -10.72
CA SER A 324 -6.01 -3.19 -10.98
C SER A 324 -6.60 -4.02 -12.13
N ASN A 325 -5.81 -4.23 -13.18
CA ASN A 325 -6.20 -4.98 -14.38
C ASN A 325 -6.15 -6.50 -14.19
N ALA A 326 -5.54 -6.99 -13.11
CA ALA A 326 -5.41 -8.41 -12.86
C ALA A 326 -6.70 -9.01 -12.28
N ARG A 327 -6.89 -10.31 -12.52
CA ARG A 327 -7.96 -11.09 -11.91
C ARG A 327 -7.58 -11.46 -10.47
N LEU A 328 -7.57 -10.46 -9.60
CA LEU A 328 -7.30 -10.58 -8.16
C LEU A 328 -8.50 -10.07 -7.35
N PRO A 329 -8.77 -10.66 -6.17
CA PRO A 329 -9.66 -10.08 -5.17
C PRO A 329 -9.38 -8.59 -4.91
N VAL A 330 -10.42 -7.81 -4.64
CA VAL A 330 -10.35 -6.38 -4.31
C VAL A 330 -9.44 -6.15 -3.11
N VAL A 331 -9.52 -6.98 -2.05
CA VAL A 331 -8.64 -6.88 -0.89
C VAL A 331 -7.16 -6.97 -1.27
N ILE A 332 -6.80 -7.91 -2.15
CA ILE A 332 -5.39 -8.09 -2.59
C ILE A 332 -4.95 -6.89 -3.43
N ARG A 333 -5.82 -6.41 -4.32
CA ARG A 333 -5.53 -5.23 -5.15
C ARG A 333 -5.31 -3.99 -4.29
N ASN A 334 -6.24 -3.71 -3.38
CA ASN A 334 -6.16 -2.58 -2.46
C ASN A 334 -4.91 -2.64 -1.57
N LYS A 335 -4.54 -3.82 -1.08
CA LYS A 335 -3.33 -4.01 -0.29
C LYS A 335 -2.06 -3.75 -1.08
N ALA A 336 -1.92 -4.34 -2.27
CA ALA A 336 -0.73 -4.14 -3.10
C ALA A 336 -0.55 -2.67 -3.52
N MET A 337 -1.64 -1.99 -3.89
CA MET A 337 -1.63 -0.55 -4.19
C MET A 337 -1.26 0.29 -2.96
N THR A 338 -1.86 -0.01 -1.81
CA THR A 338 -1.59 0.72 -0.56
C THR A 338 -0.14 0.53 -0.12
N PHE A 339 0.41 -0.68 -0.24
CA PHE A 339 1.79 -0.95 0.10
C PHE A 339 2.76 -0.14 -0.75
N ALA A 340 2.54 -0.08 -2.07
CA ALA A 340 3.35 0.71 -2.98
C ALA A 340 3.36 2.20 -2.61
N VAL A 341 2.19 2.77 -2.31
CA VAL A 341 2.06 4.17 -1.85
C VAL A 341 2.78 4.40 -0.52
N ILE A 342 2.66 3.47 0.43
CA ILE A 342 3.33 3.60 1.73
C ILE A 342 4.84 3.64 1.58
N VAL A 343 5.43 2.70 0.85
CA VAL A 343 6.89 2.64 0.67
C VAL A 343 7.38 3.86 -0.10
N GLN A 344 6.68 4.26 -1.17
CA GLN A 344 6.97 5.50 -1.90
C GLN A 344 6.98 6.71 -0.96
N HIS A 345 5.94 6.91 -0.14
CA HIS A 345 5.87 8.02 0.81
C HIS A 345 6.97 8.00 1.87
N GLU A 346 7.30 6.82 2.41
CA GLU A 346 8.41 6.65 3.37
C GLU A 346 9.77 7.01 2.76
N ILE A 347 9.91 7.01 1.44
CA ILE A 347 11.13 7.43 0.73
C ILE A 347 11.08 8.91 0.31
N THR A 348 9.96 9.36 -0.29
CA THR A 348 9.88 10.68 -0.93
C THR A 348 9.70 11.82 0.07
N ILE A 349 8.94 11.62 1.15
CA ILE A 349 8.62 12.69 2.12
C ILE A 349 9.88 13.13 2.90
N PRO A 350 10.68 12.21 3.49
CA PRO A 350 11.94 12.58 4.13
C PRO A 350 12.91 13.32 3.20
N THR A 351 13.00 12.86 1.94
CA THR A 351 13.86 13.44 0.91
C THR A 351 13.45 14.87 0.57
N ALA A 352 12.16 15.12 0.36
CA ALA A 352 11.64 16.46 0.07
C ALA A 352 11.87 17.44 1.25
N GLN A 353 11.80 16.95 2.49
CA GLN A 353 12.01 17.77 3.69
C GLN A 353 13.47 18.23 3.90
N ARG A 354 14.46 17.46 3.43
CA ARG A 354 15.88 17.89 3.46
C ARG A 354 16.18 19.10 2.57
N ASN A 355 15.38 19.31 1.53
CA ASN A 355 15.57 20.39 0.56
C ASN A 355 14.89 21.71 0.97
N LEU A 356 14.29 21.78 2.15
CA LEU A 356 13.64 22.99 2.69
C LEU A 356 14.58 23.74 3.66
N PRO A 357 14.54 25.09 3.70
CA PRO A 357 15.28 25.89 4.68
C PRO A 357 14.91 25.52 6.12
N GLU A 358 15.90 25.56 7.04
CA GLU A 358 15.80 25.13 8.46
C GLU A 358 14.65 25.75 9.27
N ASP A 359 14.04 26.86 8.80
CA ASP A 359 12.95 27.57 9.49
C ASP A 359 11.53 27.00 9.25
N ALA A 360 11.37 26.01 8.36
CA ALA A 360 10.10 25.33 8.20
C ALA A 360 9.92 24.30 9.33
N SER A 361 9.16 24.66 10.36
CA SER A 361 8.76 23.84 11.49
C SER A 361 8.79 22.33 11.17
N SER A 362 9.65 21.59 11.88
CA SER A 362 9.86 20.16 11.74
C SER A 362 8.55 19.38 11.93
N GLN A 363 7.76 19.28 10.87
CA GLN A 363 6.67 18.33 10.79
C GLN A 363 7.35 16.96 10.72
N SER A 364 7.27 16.22 11.83
CA SER A 364 7.72 14.82 11.91
C SER A 364 7.31 14.12 10.62
N ALA A 365 8.31 13.69 9.82
CA ALA A 365 8.10 12.96 8.59
C ALA A 365 7.00 11.92 8.83
N GLY A 366 5.93 12.02 8.04
CA GLY A 366 4.75 11.21 8.25
C GLY A 366 5.14 9.74 8.21
N ARG A 367 5.13 9.09 9.37
CA ARG A 367 5.33 7.64 9.53
C ARG A 367 4.09 6.90 9.03
N TYR A 368 3.77 7.04 7.74
CA TYR A 368 2.59 6.44 7.11
C TYR A 368 2.65 4.90 7.16
N GLY A 369 3.85 4.34 7.14
CA GLY A 369 4.12 2.92 7.26
C GLY A 369 3.88 2.34 8.64
N MET A 370 3.89 3.14 9.73
CA MET A 370 3.73 2.62 11.10
C MET A 370 2.42 1.86 11.28
N PHE A 371 1.39 2.26 10.54
CA PHE A 371 0.05 1.68 10.59
C PHE A 371 -0.04 0.34 9.85
N TRP A 372 0.84 0.14 8.85
CA TRP A 372 1.01 -1.13 8.16
C TRP A 372 2.11 -1.99 8.78
N SER A 373 3.10 -1.43 9.45
CA SER A 373 4.15 -2.16 10.15
C SER A 373 5.03 -1.17 10.87
N SER A 374 5.06 -1.25 12.20
CA SER A 374 6.02 -0.49 13.01
C SER A 374 7.45 -0.79 12.55
N LYS A 375 7.77 -2.07 12.28
CA LYS A 375 9.08 -2.48 11.75
C LYS A 375 9.44 -1.79 10.44
N LEU A 376 8.49 -1.67 9.51
CA LEU A 376 8.72 -0.99 8.23
C LEU A 376 9.02 0.49 8.45
N SER A 377 8.20 1.17 9.25
CA SER A 377 8.36 2.60 9.52
C SER A 377 9.61 2.89 10.34
N ASP A 378 9.96 2.04 11.30
CA ASP A 378 11.18 2.17 12.09
C ASP A 378 12.43 1.94 11.22
N ALA A 379 12.37 1.01 10.26
CA ALA A 379 13.46 0.80 9.31
C ALA A 379 13.73 2.03 8.43
N PHE A 380 12.67 2.62 7.86
CA PHE A 380 12.80 3.86 7.08
C PHE A 380 13.17 5.07 7.96
N GLY A 381 12.64 5.16 9.17
CA GLY A 381 13.00 6.20 10.14
C GLY A 381 14.48 6.15 10.53
N LYS A 382 15.05 4.97 10.79
CA LYS A 382 16.49 4.80 11.01
C LYS A 382 17.30 5.17 9.78
N ALA A 383 16.90 4.72 8.59
CA ALA A 383 17.59 5.07 7.35
C ALA A 383 17.59 6.59 7.09
N GLN A 384 16.54 7.30 7.52
CA GLN A 384 16.48 8.75 7.49
C GLN A 384 17.48 9.39 8.47
N GLU A 385 17.45 8.98 9.73
CA GLU A 385 18.34 9.49 10.80
C GLU A 385 19.83 9.30 10.43
N GLU A 386 20.15 8.18 9.79
CA GLU A 386 21.52 7.82 9.39
C GLU A 386 21.99 8.47 8.08
N GLY A 387 21.23 9.37 7.46
CA GLY A 387 21.65 9.99 6.20
C GLY A 387 21.44 9.14 4.95
N LYS A 388 21.05 7.86 5.09
CA LYS A 388 21.08 6.84 4.02
C LYS A 388 19.96 6.95 2.99
N LEU A 389 18.91 7.72 3.27
CA LEU A 389 17.95 8.19 2.26
C LEU A 389 18.58 9.36 1.47
N SER A 390 19.62 9.09 0.67
CA SER A 390 20.21 10.09 -0.22
C SER A 390 19.73 9.89 -1.66
N THR A 391 19.41 10.99 -2.33
CA THR A 391 18.98 11.08 -3.74
C THR A 391 20.13 11.23 -4.72
N ASP A 392 21.36 11.42 -4.24
CA ASP A 392 22.49 11.67 -5.13
C ASP A 392 22.78 10.42 -5.96
N ASP A 393 22.81 10.62 -7.28
CA ASP A 393 23.09 9.65 -8.35
C ASP A 393 23.85 8.43 -7.81
N ALA A 394 23.12 7.38 -7.49
CA ALA A 394 23.66 6.19 -6.84
C ALA A 394 24.56 5.34 -7.77
N LEU A 395 24.78 5.80 -9.01
CA LEU A 395 25.86 5.33 -9.85
C LEU A 395 27.26 5.80 -9.37
N LEU A 396 27.33 6.84 -8.52
CA LEU A 396 28.59 7.42 -8.03
C LEU A 396 28.65 7.62 -6.50
N SER A 397 27.58 7.36 -5.74
CA SER A 397 27.58 7.55 -4.29
C SER A 397 28.23 6.36 -3.55
N SER A 398 29.05 6.65 -2.54
CA SER A 398 29.68 5.65 -1.66
C SER A 398 28.69 5.05 -0.64
N THR A 399 27.45 5.51 -0.64
CA THR A 399 26.37 5.05 0.25
C THR A 399 25.67 3.82 -0.33
N PRO A 400 25.45 2.76 0.47
CA PRO A 400 24.77 1.55 0.00
C PRO A 400 23.32 1.87 -0.40
N SER A 401 22.92 1.39 -1.58
CA SER A 401 21.53 1.45 -2.08
C SER A 401 20.54 0.98 -1.01
N LEU A 402 19.39 1.66 -0.90
CA LEU A 402 18.29 1.28 -0.01
C LEU A 402 17.84 -0.17 -0.22
N GLN A 403 18.00 -0.71 -1.43
CA GLN A 403 17.72 -2.11 -1.77
C GLN A 403 18.56 -3.10 -0.96
N ASN A 404 19.78 -2.72 -0.58
CA ASN A 404 20.72 -3.56 0.17
C ASN A 404 20.64 -3.35 1.69
N ASN A 405 19.73 -2.48 2.16
CA ASN A 405 19.56 -2.24 3.58
C ASN A 405 18.78 -3.41 4.23
N GLN A 406 19.43 -4.10 5.18
CA GLN A 406 18.87 -5.26 5.85
C GLN A 406 17.64 -4.92 6.71
N ASP A 407 17.62 -3.77 7.40
CA ASP A 407 16.47 -3.35 8.21
C ASP A 407 15.25 -3.07 7.33
N ILE A 408 15.45 -2.40 6.18
CA ILE A 408 14.38 -2.14 5.20
C ILE A 408 13.86 -3.46 4.63
N TRP A 409 14.76 -4.38 4.27
CA TRP A 409 14.38 -5.72 3.81
C TRP A 409 13.54 -6.47 4.85
N ASP A 410 13.99 -6.52 6.11
CA ASP A 410 13.27 -7.21 7.18
C ASP A 410 11.91 -6.54 7.48
N GLY A 411 11.85 -5.20 7.36
CA GLY A 411 10.62 -4.42 7.44
C GLY A 411 9.62 -4.79 6.32
N ILE A 412 10.07 -4.80 5.06
CA ILE A 412 9.25 -5.17 3.90
C ILE A 412 8.79 -6.62 4.02
N LYS A 413 9.72 -7.56 4.23
CA LYS A 413 9.43 -8.98 4.33
C LYS A 413 8.40 -9.28 5.43
N SER A 414 8.62 -8.76 6.64
CA SER A 414 7.68 -8.96 7.76
C SER A 414 6.31 -8.37 7.48
N THR A 415 6.23 -7.29 6.71
CA THR A 415 4.96 -6.66 6.33
C THR A 415 4.23 -7.50 5.28
N ILE A 416 4.95 -7.99 4.27
CA ILE A 416 4.37 -8.87 3.25
C ILE A 416 3.86 -10.18 3.84
N GLU A 417 4.64 -10.83 4.70
CA GLU A 417 4.22 -12.07 5.36
C GLU A 417 2.92 -11.88 6.14
N ARG A 418 2.76 -10.74 6.83
CA ARG A 418 1.57 -10.43 7.62
C ARG A 418 0.37 -10.06 6.77
N GLU A 419 0.55 -9.24 5.75
CA GLU A 419 -0.57 -8.70 4.97
C GLU A 419 -1.04 -9.63 3.85
N PHE A 420 -0.14 -10.44 3.30
CA PHE A 420 -0.40 -11.35 2.19
C PHE A 420 -0.38 -12.83 2.61
N GLY A 421 0.00 -13.18 3.84
CA GLY A 421 0.07 -14.58 4.29
C GLY A 421 -1.25 -15.36 4.18
N ALA A 422 -2.39 -14.67 4.22
CA ALA A 422 -3.73 -15.27 4.13
C ALA A 422 -4.27 -15.45 2.69
N ILE A 423 -3.57 -14.97 1.66
CA ILE A 423 -4.03 -15.12 0.27
C ILE A 423 -3.86 -16.57 -0.20
N SER A 424 -4.68 -17.02 -1.15
CA SER A 424 -4.45 -18.31 -1.80
C SER A 424 -3.16 -18.33 -2.63
N SER A 425 -2.56 -19.51 -2.75
CA SER A 425 -1.34 -19.72 -3.55
C SER A 425 -1.53 -19.30 -5.02
N ALA A 426 -2.72 -19.49 -5.59
CA ALA A 426 -3.04 -19.03 -6.95
C ALA A 426 -3.08 -17.49 -7.07
N ASN A 427 -3.64 -16.81 -6.07
CA ASN A 427 -3.62 -15.35 -6.05
C ASN A 427 -2.21 -14.79 -5.82
N ALA A 428 -1.37 -15.49 -5.04
CA ALA A 428 0.04 -15.15 -4.88
C ALA A 428 0.80 -15.21 -6.22
N GLU A 429 0.63 -16.30 -7.00
CA GLU A 429 1.23 -16.41 -8.35
C GLU A 429 0.75 -15.29 -9.29
N ASN A 430 -0.54 -14.98 -9.26
CA ASN A 430 -1.10 -13.89 -10.06
C ASN A 430 -0.47 -12.54 -9.69
N LEU A 431 -0.28 -12.26 -8.40
CA LEU A 431 0.37 -11.05 -7.92
C LEU A 431 1.86 -11.00 -8.30
N ILE A 432 2.60 -12.10 -8.13
CA ILE A 432 3.99 -12.23 -8.60
C ILE A 432 4.07 -11.93 -10.10
N GLY A 433 3.16 -12.50 -10.89
CA GLY A 433 3.06 -12.25 -12.32
C GLY A 433 2.83 -10.77 -12.65
N CYS A 434 2.00 -10.06 -11.88
CA CYS A 434 1.83 -8.61 -12.01
C CYS A 434 3.13 -7.87 -11.74
N LEU A 435 3.77 -8.13 -10.60
CA LEU A 435 4.98 -7.43 -10.18
C LEU A 435 6.15 -7.69 -11.15
N LYS A 436 6.32 -8.92 -11.65
CA LYS A 436 7.31 -9.24 -12.70
C LYS A 436 7.07 -8.47 -14.01
N ARG A 437 5.82 -8.22 -14.40
CA ARG A 437 5.52 -7.39 -15.56
C ARG A 437 5.94 -5.94 -15.35
N VAL A 438 5.79 -5.41 -14.13
CA VAL A 438 6.28 -4.08 -13.76
C VAL A 438 7.80 -4.04 -13.79
N GLU A 439 8.48 -5.00 -13.18
CA GLU A 439 9.95 -5.12 -13.18
C GLU A 439 10.51 -5.15 -14.61
N THR A 440 9.91 -6.00 -15.44
CA THR A 440 10.23 -6.11 -16.86
C THR A 440 10.07 -4.78 -17.60
N TYR A 441 9.01 -4.04 -17.29
CA TYR A 441 8.74 -2.74 -17.90
C TYR A 441 9.81 -1.71 -17.48
N ILE A 442 10.12 -1.61 -16.19
CA ILE A 442 11.12 -0.69 -15.65
C ILE A 442 12.49 -0.98 -16.22
N LEU A 443 12.92 -2.25 -16.23
CA LEU A 443 14.20 -2.67 -16.80
C LEU A 443 14.35 -2.21 -18.26
N ARG A 444 13.32 -2.45 -19.10
CA ARG A 444 13.35 -2.02 -20.50
C ARG A 444 13.35 -0.50 -20.64
N ARG A 445 12.67 0.21 -19.74
CA ARG A 445 12.68 1.68 -19.69
C ARG A 445 14.07 2.19 -19.36
N GLU A 446 14.70 1.68 -18.31
CA GLU A 446 16.07 2.05 -17.91
C GLU A 446 17.08 1.81 -19.03
N ILE A 447 17.02 0.64 -19.69
CA ILE A 447 17.84 0.33 -20.88
C ILE A 447 17.62 1.40 -21.95
N SER A 448 16.35 1.75 -22.23
CA SER A 448 16.03 2.81 -23.19
C SER A 448 16.61 4.16 -22.79
N HIS A 449 16.57 4.53 -21.50
CA HIS A 449 17.14 5.78 -20.99
C HIS A 449 18.67 5.79 -21.07
N ARG A 450 19.35 4.70 -20.71
CA ARG A 450 20.81 4.56 -20.82
C ARG A 450 21.27 4.75 -22.27
N ILE A 451 20.65 4.02 -23.19
CA ILE A 451 20.94 4.14 -24.62
C ILE A 451 20.65 5.59 -25.08
N SER A 452 19.53 6.18 -24.65
CA SER A 452 19.22 7.57 -24.98
C SER A 452 20.29 8.54 -24.50
N HIS A 453 20.80 8.33 -23.29
CA HIS A 453 21.77 9.22 -22.65
C HIS A 453 23.09 9.20 -23.41
N VAL A 454 23.61 8.00 -23.71
CA VAL A 454 24.81 7.80 -24.53
C VAL A 454 24.64 8.47 -25.89
N MET A 455 23.52 8.22 -26.56
CA MET A 455 23.25 8.80 -27.89
C MET A 455 23.08 10.32 -27.87
N ARG A 456 22.61 10.93 -26.77
CA ARG A 456 22.46 12.39 -26.65
C ARG A 456 23.78 13.10 -26.38
N LYS A 457 24.68 12.47 -25.62
CA LYS A 457 26.00 13.04 -25.30
C LYS A 457 26.97 13.00 -26.48
N ALA A 458 26.86 11.98 -27.33
CA ALA A 458 27.71 11.84 -28.51
C ALA A 458 27.45 12.92 -29.58
N SER A 459 28.52 13.40 -30.21
CA SER A 459 28.50 14.19 -31.46
C SER A 459 27.95 13.38 -32.63
N ASP A 460 27.55 14.04 -33.72
CA ASP A 460 26.98 13.34 -34.87
C ASP A 460 27.96 12.35 -35.54
N SER A 461 29.27 12.64 -35.51
CA SER A 461 30.31 11.69 -35.95
C SER A 461 30.42 10.50 -35.01
N GLU A 462 30.41 10.72 -33.69
CA GLU A 462 30.50 9.65 -32.68
C GLU A 462 29.28 8.74 -32.72
N LYS A 463 28.07 9.31 -32.91
CA LYS A 463 26.84 8.52 -33.10
C LYS A 463 26.93 7.57 -34.30
N ILE A 464 27.51 8.01 -35.42
CA ILE A 464 27.67 7.15 -36.61
C ILE A 464 28.56 5.96 -36.28
N VAL A 465 29.74 6.24 -35.70
CA VAL A 465 30.71 5.18 -35.35
C VAL A 465 30.15 4.23 -34.30
N ALA A 466 29.48 4.73 -33.26
CA ALA A 466 28.83 3.90 -32.24
C ALA A 466 27.76 2.99 -32.85
N LEU A 467 26.91 3.51 -33.73
CA LEU A 467 25.85 2.73 -34.37
C LEU A 467 26.36 1.72 -35.41
N GLU A 468 27.51 1.99 -36.05
CA GLU A 468 28.21 1.03 -36.89
C GLU A 468 28.85 -0.09 -36.06
N TRP A 469 29.44 0.26 -34.92
CA TRP A 469 30.01 -0.71 -33.97
C TRP A 469 28.93 -1.64 -33.40
N VAL A 470 27.81 -1.08 -32.92
CA VAL A 470 26.66 -1.87 -32.41
C VAL A 470 26.12 -2.80 -33.49
N GLN A 471 26.07 -2.34 -34.75
CA GLN A 471 25.65 -3.18 -35.87
C GLN A 471 26.61 -4.34 -36.12
N ALA A 472 27.91 -4.07 -36.13
CA ALA A 472 28.92 -5.10 -36.33
C ALA A 472 28.83 -6.18 -35.24
N LYS A 473 28.60 -5.80 -33.98
CA LYS A 473 28.39 -6.74 -32.88
C LYS A 473 27.12 -7.57 -33.01
N LEU A 474 26.01 -6.98 -33.43
CA LEU A 474 24.80 -7.75 -33.72
C LEU A 474 25.02 -8.74 -34.87
N ASP A 475 25.73 -8.33 -35.92
CA ASP A 475 26.02 -9.19 -37.07
C ASP A 475 26.97 -10.35 -36.68
N GLU A 476 27.97 -10.10 -35.81
CA GLU A 476 28.82 -11.14 -35.20
C GLU A 476 27.99 -12.16 -34.40
N LEU A 477 27.05 -11.70 -33.57
CA LEU A 477 26.16 -12.56 -32.79
C LEU A 477 25.25 -13.41 -33.68
N GLN A 478 24.81 -12.88 -34.82
CA GLN A 478 24.01 -13.62 -35.80
C GLN A 478 24.83 -14.69 -36.54
N ALA A 479 26.10 -14.37 -36.86
CA ALA A 479 27.01 -15.27 -37.57
C ALA A 479 27.58 -16.38 -36.67
N SER A 480 27.41 -16.28 -35.34
CA SER A 480 27.89 -17.27 -34.38
C SER A 480 27.27 -18.66 -34.63
N PRO A 481 28.08 -19.74 -34.72
CA PRO A 481 27.61 -21.09 -35.03
C PRO A 481 26.66 -21.69 -33.98
N GLN A 482 26.53 -21.05 -32.81
CA GLN A 482 25.65 -21.49 -31.72
C GLN A 482 24.24 -20.87 -31.75
N GLN A 483 23.89 -20.04 -32.77
CA GLN A 483 22.57 -19.39 -32.97
C GLN A 483 21.75 -19.19 -31.68
N PHE A 484 22.25 -18.34 -30.79
CA PHE A 484 21.61 -18.05 -29.51
C PHE A 484 20.30 -17.26 -29.64
N ILE A 485 20.09 -16.57 -30.77
CA ILE A 485 18.93 -15.70 -31.01
C ILE A 485 18.14 -16.23 -32.22
N LYS A 486 16.82 -16.39 -32.08
CA LYS A 486 15.99 -16.86 -33.18
C LYS A 486 15.92 -15.78 -34.28
N PRO A 487 15.81 -16.15 -35.58
CA PRO A 487 15.76 -15.18 -36.67
C PRO A 487 14.69 -14.08 -36.52
N LYS A 488 13.51 -14.42 -35.98
CA LYS A 488 12.43 -13.46 -35.71
C LYS A 488 12.74 -12.49 -34.57
N GLU A 489 13.49 -12.95 -33.56
CA GLU A 489 13.93 -12.14 -32.42
C GLU A 489 15.06 -11.20 -32.83
N PHE A 490 15.97 -11.69 -33.67
CA PHE A 490 17.03 -10.88 -34.27
C PHE A 490 16.49 -9.78 -35.18
N GLU A 491 15.47 -10.08 -35.98
CA GLU A 491 14.81 -9.07 -36.82
C GLU A 491 14.20 -7.93 -35.99
N LYS A 492 13.67 -8.21 -34.79
CA LYS A 492 13.20 -7.17 -33.86
C LYS A 492 14.35 -6.28 -33.38
N LEU A 493 15.50 -6.86 -33.01
CA LEU A 493 16.69 -6.09 -32.62
C LEU A 493 17.17 -5.18 -33.76
N ARG A 494 17.22 -5.72 -34.98
CA ARG A 494 17.61 -4.96 -36.18
C ARG A 494 16.64 -3.82 -36.47
N GLN A 495 15.33 -4.04 -36.34
CA GLN A 495 14.32 -3.00 -36.49
C GLN A 495 14.48 -1.89 -35.45
N THR A 496 14.74 -2.25 -34.19
CA THR A 496 15.00 -1.29 -33.11
C THR A 496 16.27 -0.47 -33.39
N LEU A 497 17.37 -1.12 -33.79
CA LEU A 497 18.62 -0.40 -34.14
C LEU A 497 18.44 0.52 -35.35
N ASN A 498 17.72 0.08 -36.39
CA ASN A 498 17.42 0.91 -37.56
C ASN A 498 16.59 2.15 -37.20
N LEU A 499 15.67 2.04 -36.24
CA LEU A 499 14.93 3.18 -35.72
C LEU A 499 15.83 4.15 -34.97
N ILE A 500 16.74 3.65 -34.12
CA ILE A 500 17.75 4.49 -33.45
C ILE A 500 18.61 5.21 -34.49
N LYS A 501 19.14 4.49 -35.49
CA LYS A 501 19.93 5.05 -36.61
C LYS A 501 19.19 6.14 -37.38
N LYS A 502 17.91 5.92 -37.70
CA LYS A 502 17.09 6.88 -38.45
C LYS A 502 16.88 8.19 -37.70
N HIS A 503 16.87 8.14 -36.38
CA HIS A 503 16.48 9.27 -35.53
C HIS A 503 17.65 9.89 -34.75
N SER A 504 18.85 9.29 -34.78
CA SER A 504 20.05 9.75 -34.07
C SER A 504 20.53 11.16 -34.50
N LYS A 505 20.27 11.56 -35.75
CA LYS A 505 20.65 12.87 -36.31
C LYS A 505 19.63 14.00 -36.07
N LYS A 506 18.46 13.71 -35.49
CA LYS A 506 17.36 14.70 -35.35
C LYS A 506 17.47 15.59 -34.10
N GLY A 507 18.67 15.77 -33.55
CA GLY A 507 18.92 16.57 -32.35
C GLY A 507 18.41 15.93 -31.04
N PRO A 508 18.53 16.63 -29.91
CA PRO A 508 18.27 16.11 -28.55
C PRO A 508 16.78 15.96 -28.21
N SER A 509 15.92 15.67 -29.20
CA SER A 509 14.48 15.56 -28.97
C SER A 509 14.14 14.33 -28.14
N THR A 510 13.94 14.53 -26.83
CA THR A 510 13.32 13.59 -25.87
C THR A 510 12.05 12.97 -26.44
N VAL A 511 11.24 13.79 -27.11
CA VAL A 511 9.95 13.40 -27.71
C VAL A 511 10.08 12.28 -28.74
N ILE A 512 11.08 12.34 -29.63
CA ILE A 512 11.27 11.27 -30.63
C ILE A 512 11.68 9.97 -29.96
N TRP A 513 12.55 10.06 -28.94
CA TRP A 513 13.00 8.89 -28.21
C TRP A 513 11.84 8.20 -27.49
N GLU A 514 11.12 8.97 -26.67
CA GLU A 514 9.99 8.50 -25.87
C GLU A 514 8.83 7.98 -26.71
N GLN A 515 8.51 8.63 -27.83
CA GLN A 515 7.33 8.26 -28.63
C GLN A 515 7.60 7.21 -29.71
N ARG A 516 8.87 7.00 -30.13
CA ARG A 516 9.17 6.12 -31.28
C ARG A 516 10.19 5.03 -31.01
N ILE A 517 11.19 5.28 -30.17
CA ILE A 517 12.28 4.35 -29.91
C ILE A 517 11.99 3.53 -28.65
N SER A 518 11.66 4.18 -27.53
CA SER A 518 11.33 3.51 -26.27
C SER A 518 10.22 2.47 -26.40
N PRO A 519 9.11 2.70 -27.14
CA PRO A 519 8.07 1.68 -27.32
C PRO A 519 8.59 0.41 -28.00
N LYS A 520 9.56 0.53 -28.92
CA LYS A 520 10.14 -0.62 -29.62
C LYS A 520 11.13 -1.40 -28.77
N ILE A 521 11.88 -0.73 -27.90
CA ILE A 521 12.68 -1.38 -26.86
C ILE A 521 11.76 -2.12 -25.88
N SER A 522 10.63 -1.53 -25.50
CA SER A 522 9.64 -2.16 -24.61
C SER A 522 8.98 -3.41 -25.20
N GLU A 523 8.95 -3.57 -26.53
CA GLU A 523 8.43 -4.76 -27.23
C GLU A 523 9.44 -5.93 -27.30
N LEU A 524 10.71 -5.71 -26.96
CA LEU A 524 11.72 -6.76 -26.91
C LEU A 524 11.45 -7.73 -25.75
N SER A 525 11.91 -8.98 -25.85
CA SER A 525 12.01 -9.83 -24.65
C SER A 525 13.07 -9.25 -23.70
N ILE A 526 13.07 -9.69 -22.43
CA ILE A 526 14.06 -9.24 -21.44
C ILE A 526 15.47 -9.53 -21.95
N ASP A 527 15.72 -10.77 -22.40
CA ASP A 527 17.02 -11.20 -22.90
C ASP A 527 17.50 -10.34 -24.08
N LEU A 528 16.61 -10.01 -25.03
CA LEU A 528 16.96 -9.16 -26.17
C LEU A 528 17.24 -7.72 -25.76
N ALA A 529 16.46 -7.18 -24.81
CA ALA A 529 16.72 -5.85 -24.28
C ALA A 529 18.08 -5.79 -23.56
N MET A 530 18.42 -6.82 -22.79
CA MET A 530 19.72 -6.94 -22.13
C MET A 530 20.88 -7.07 -23.12
N VAL A 531 20.77 -7.90 -24.15
CA VAL A 531 21.78 -8.00 -25.21
C VAL A 531 22.01 -6.62 -25.85
N LEU A 532 20.94 -5.87 -26.10
CA LEU A 532 21.07 -4.52 -26.63
C LEU A 532 21.80 -3.59 -25.64
N ASP A 533 21.43 -3.62 -24.36
CA ASP A 533 22.06 -2.83 -23.30
C ASP A 533 23.56 -3.14 -23.15
N GLU A 534 23.94 -4.42 -23.12
CA GLU A 534 25.32 -4.88 -23.01
C GLU A 534 26.17 -4.39 -24.19
N ILE A 535 25.67 -4.51 -25.42
CA ILE A 535 26.38 -3.99 -26.60
C ILE A 535 26.55 -2.46 -26.50
N PHE A 536 25.55 -1.73 -26.03
CA PHE A 536 25.71 -0.28 -25.84
C PHE A 536 26.64 0.07 -24.67
N ALA A 537 26.69 -0.75 -23.61
CA ALA A 537 27.60 -0.57 -22.49
C ALA A 537 29.06 -0.87 -22.86
N ASP A 538 29.30 -1.80 -23.78
CA ASP A 538 30.62 -2.18 -24.29
C ASP A 538 31.20 -1.22 -25.35
N LEU A 539 30.54 -0.08 -25.59
CA LEU A 539 31.06 0.94 -26.50
C LEU A 539 32.47 1.39 -26.03
N PRO A 540 33.46 1.49 -26.95
CA PRO A 540 34.83 1.87 -26.60
C PRO A 540 34.91 3.19 -25.80
N TYR A 541 35.87 3.29 -24.86
CA TYR A 541 36.07 4.45 -23.98
C TYR A 541 36.10 5.83 -24.69
N GLN A 542 36.43 5.88 -25.98
CA GLN A 542 36.40 7.12 -26.78
C GLN A 542 34.97 7.69 -26.97
N PHE A 543 33.92 6.90 -26.71
CA PHE A 543 32.51 7.32 -26.73
C PHE A 543 31.95 7.59 -25.32
N VAL A 544 32.72 7.25 -24.29
CA VAL A 544 32.36 7.28 -22.85
C VAL A 544 33.10 8.41 -22.13
N ALA A 545 33.74 9.34 -22.86
CA ALA A 545 34.47 10.49 -22.32
C ALA A 545 33.52 11.54 -21.71
N ASP A 546 32.89 11.11 -20.63
CA ASP A 546 32.25 11.87 -19.55
C ASP A 546 32.03 10.96 -18.32
N VAL A 547 32.69 9.79 -18.25
CA VAL A 547 33.02 9.16 -16.97
C VAL A 547 34.33 9.80 -16.51
N ILE A 548 34.23 10.69 -15.52
CA ILE A 548 35.30 11.43 -14.82
C ILE A 548 35.64 12.80 -15.44
N HIS A 549 34.78 13.79 -15.20
CA HIS A 549 35.25 15.12 -14.80
C HIS A 549 34.45 15.65 -13.60
N LYS A 550 35.01 15.37 -12.42
CA LYS A 550 34.80 15.97 -11.09
C LYS A 550 33.47 15.76 -10.37
#